data_AF-A0A0P8X2U5-F1
#
_entry.id   AF-A0A0P8X2U5-F1
#
_cell.length_a   1.000
_cell.length_b   1.000
_cell.length_c   1.000
_cell.angle_alpha   90.00
_cell.angle_beta   90.00
_cell.angle_gamma   90.00
#
_symmetry.space_group_name_H-M   'P 1'
#
loop_
_entity.id
_entity.type
_entity.pdbx_description
1 polymer ?
#
loop_
_entity_poly.entity_id
_entity_poly.type
_entity_poly.pdbx_seq_one_letter_code
_entity_poly.pdbx_strand_id
1 'polypeptide(L)'
;MNKLINTRFNDCLDTKKIREVVSVRPEPVGLLGVLDPPIAAQLLSNALEKIFLPNEFTLGFIKEMTARASLHNSKLFESKAVYVSGMYSPPEVEVL
;
A
#
# COMPACT_ATOMS: atom_id res chain seq x y z
N MET A 1 -25.92 1.84 3.08
CA MET A 1 -24.60 1.93 2.40
C MET A 1 -23.83 0.63 2.63
N ASN A 2 -23.29 -0.01 1.59
CA ASN A 2 -22.83 -1.40 1.64
C ASN A 2 -21.50 -1.54 2.43
N LYS A 3 -21.48 -2.37 3.49
CA LYS A 3 -20.32 -2.52 4.40
C LYS A 3 -19.03 -2.90 3.66
N LEU A 4 -19.11 -3.83 2.70
CA LEU A 4 -17.96 -4.38 1.96
C LEU A 4 -17.20 -3.35 1.11
N ILE A 5 -17.92 -2.41 0.51
CA ILE A 5 -17.34 -1.36 -0.34
C ILE A 5 -16.64 -0.31 0.52
N ASN A 6 -17.20 0.03 1.68
CA ASN A 6 -16.58 0.95 2.62
C ASN A 6 -15.40 0.32 3.37
N THR A 7 -15.45 -0.98 3.67
CA THR A 7 -14.41 -1.64 4.47
C THR A 7 -13.07 -1.75 3.78
N ARG A 8 -13.01 -1.75 2.43
CA ARG A 8 -11.73 -1.89 1.69
C ARG A 8 -10.74 -0.76 1.95
N PHE A 9 -11.22 0.40 2.36
CA PHE A 9 -10.40 1.57 2.63
C PHE A 9 -10.04 1.72 4.12
N ASN A 10 -10.70 0.97 5.02
CA ASN A 10 -10.57 1.18 6.47
C ASN A 10 -9.14 1.03 6.98
N ASP A 11 -8.38 0.10 6.42
CA ASP A 11 -6.99 -0.14 6.83
C ASP A 11 -5.99 0.85 6.21
N CYS A 12 -6.44 1.67 5.27
CA CYS A 12 -5.61 2.65 4.56
C CYS A 12 -5.96 4.11 4.90
N LEU A 13 -6.75 4.33 5.96
CA LEU A 13 -7.12 5.66 6.46
C LEU A 13 -6.44 5.98 7.81
N ASP A 14 -5.98 4.96 8.53
CA ASP A 14 -5.19 5.11 9.75
C ASP A 14 -3.69 5.07 9.42
N THR A 15 -3.00 6.16 9.72
CA THR A 15 -1.55 6.32 9.55
C THR A 15 -0.74 5.18 10.18
N LYS A 16 -1.18 4.63 11.32
CA LYS A 16 -0.49 3.51 11.97
C LYS A 16 -0.59 2.23 11.13
N LYS A 17 -1.79 1.91 10.65
CA LYS A 17 -2.02 0.76 9.78
C LYS A 17 -1.32 0.91 8.43
N ILE A 18 -1.37 2.11 7.83
CA ILE A 18 -0.63 2.41 6.60
C ILE A 18 0.85 2.12 6.82
N ARG A 19 1.44 2.59 7.92
CA ARG A 19 2.85 2.33 8.25
C ARG A 19 3.14 0.85 8.31
N GLU A 20 2.32 0.05 8.98
CA GLU A 20 2.51 -1.40 9.08
C GLU A 20 2.47 -2.09 7.71
N VAL A 21 1.53 -1.68 6.84
CA VAL A 21 1.35 -2.29 5.51
C VAL A 21 2.50 -1.96 4.56
N VAL A 22 2.97 -0.71 4.57
CA VAL A 22 3.95 -0.25 3.56
C VAL A 22 5.39 -0.36 4.02
N SER A 23 5.65 -0.54 5.32
CA SER A 23 7.02 -0.71 5.81
C SER A 23 7.61 -2.03 5.31
N VAL A 24 8.79 -1.95 4.69
CA VAL A 24 9.54 -3.14 4.27
C VAL A 24 10.70 -3.34 5.21
N ARG A 25 10.68 -4.47 5.92
CA ARG A 25 11.81 -4.95 6.72
C ARG A 25 12.32 -6.23 6.05
N PRO A 26 13.56 -6.23 5.52
CA PRO A 26 14.13 -7.41 4.90
C PRO A 26 14.33 -8.50 5.96
N GLU A 27 14.36 -9.75 5.51
CA GLU A 27 14.74 -10.87 6.37
C GLU A 27 16.14 -10.65 6.97
N PRO A 28 16.38 -11.11 8.21
CA PRO A 28 17.69 -11.02 8.84
C PRO A 28 18.78 -11.65 7.96
N VAL A 29 19.90 -10.93 7.77
CA VAL A 29 21.04 -11.45 7.02
C VAL A 29 21.91 -12.31 7.96
N GLY A 30 21.94 -13.61 7.70
CA GLY A 30 22.74 -14.57 8.46
C GLY A 30 24.16 -14.76 7.92
N LEU A 31 24.98 -15.50 8.68
CA LEU A 31 26.28 -16.05 8.27
C LEU A 31 27.36 -15.03 7.86
N LEU A 32 27.16 -13.73 8.12
CA LEU A 32 28.12 -12.67 7.77
C LEU A 32 29.54 -12.90 8.32
N GLY A 33 29.68 -13.52 9.49
CA GLY A 33 30.97 -13.80 10.12
C GLY A 33 31.76 -14.98 9.52
N VAL A 34 31.13 -15.77 8.64
CA VAL A 34 31.76 -16.94 7.98
C VAL A 34 32.12 -16.62 6.52
N LEU A 35 31.62 -15.50 5.99
CA LEU A 35 31.83 -15.06 4.62
C LEU A 35 33.07 -14.18 4.49
N ASP A 36 33.66 -14.18 3.29
CA ASP A 36 34.72 -13.23 2.95
C ASP A 36 34.19 -11.78 3.07
N PRO A 37 34.95 -10.85 3.68
CA PRO A 37 34.45 -9.50 4.02
C PRO A 37 33.74 -8.74 2.89
N PRO A 38 34.24 -8.66 1.65
CA PRO A 38 33.53 -7.99 0.55
C PRO A 38 32.21 -8.67 0.18
N ILE A 39 32.12 -10.01 0.26
CA ILE A 39 30.88 -10.74 0.00
C ILE A 39 29.85 -10.47 1.10
N ALA A 40 30.31 -10.50 2.36
CA ALA A 40 29.48 -10.16 3.52
C ALA A 40 28.94 -8.73 3.42
N ALA A 41 29.79 -7.77 3.04
CA ALA A 41 29.42 -6.38 2.86
C ALA A 41 28.37 -6.20 1.75
N GLN A 42 28.53 -6.86 0.60
CA GLN A 42 27.57 -6.76 -0.49
C GLN A 42 26.21 -7.36 -0.11
N LEU A 43 26.19 -8.51 0.57
CA LEU A 43 24.95 -9.13 1.05
C LEU A 43 24.21 -8.23 2.04
N LEU A 44 24.95 -7.59 2.95
CA LEU A 44 24.38 -6.63 3.88
C LEU A 44 23.83 -5.40 3.16
N SER A 45 24.58 -4.82 2.22
CA SER A 45 24.13 -3.67 1.41
C SER A 45 22.83 -3.99 0.69
N ASN A 46 22.78 -5.13 0.00
CA ASN A 46 21.60 -5.58 -0.74
C ASN A 46 20.36 -5.76 0.15
N ALA A 47 20.54 -6.13 1.42
CA ALA A 47 19.44 -6.22 2.37
C ALA A 47 19.01 -4.84 2.85
N LEU A 48 19.96 -3.96 3.20
CA LEU A 48 19.68 -2.61 3.66
C LEU A 48 18.97 -1.77 2.59
N GLU A 49 19.32 -1.92 1.31
CA GLU A 49 18.67 -1.24 0.19
C GLU A 49 17.19 -1.62 0.01
N LYS A 50 16.77 -2.78 0.54
CA LYS A 50 15.35 -3.20 0.53
C LYS A 50 14.55 -2.58 1.66
N ILE A 51 15.21 -1.94 2.64
CA ILE A 51 14.51 -1.31 3.75
C ILE A 51 13.72 -0.12 3.23
N PHE A 52 12.42 -0.13 3.52
CA PHE A 52 11.58 1.03 3.32
C PHE A 52 10.92 1.42 4.63
N LEU A 53 11.32 2.58 5.15
CA LEU A 53 10.76 3.18 6.35
C LEU A 53 9.98 4.43 5.95
N PRO A 54 8.64 4.39 5.95
CA PRO A 54 7.84 5.52 5.51
C PRO A 54 7.98 6.68 6.50
N ASN A 55 8.31 7.85 5.97
CA ASN A 55 8.32 9.10 6.71
C ASN A 55 6.91 9.71 6.78
N GLU A 56 6.75 10.79 7.55
CA GLU A 56 5.44 11.43 7.73
C GLU A 56 4.84 11.95 6.41
N PHE A 57 5.67 12.44 5.50
CA PHE A 57 5.20 12.87 4.18
C PHE A 57 4.59 11.71 3.40
N THR A 58 5.30 10.58 3.29
CA THR A 58 4.82 9.42 2.54
C THR A 58 3.53 8.87 3.12
N LEU A 59 3.43 8.79 4.45
CA LEU A 59 2.22 8.34 5.12
C LEU A 59 1.04 9.29 4.89
N GLY A 60 1.29 10.60 4.96
CA GLY A 60 0.30 11.63 4.67
C GLY A 60 -0.19 11.53 3.22
N PHE A 61 0.73 11.40 2.27
CA PHE A 61 0.42 11.25 0.86
C PHE A 61 -0.45 10.01 0.58
N ILE A 62 -0.06 8.84 1.10
CA ILE A 62 -0.83 7.61 0.92
C ILE A 62 -2.23 7.76 1.53
N LYS A 63 -2.33 8.30 2.75
CA LYS A 63 -3.62 8.55 3.41
C LYS A 63 -4.52 9.46 2.57
N GLU A 64 -3.98 10.55 2.05
CA GLU A 64 -4.73 11.50 1.22
C GLU A 64 -5.22 10.85 -0.07
N MET A 65 -4.35 10.16 -0.81
CA MET A 65 -4.73 9.48 -2.04
C MET A 65 -5.78 8.40 -1.80
N THR A 66 -5.65 7.67 -0.71
CA THR A 66 -6.61 6.61 -0.37
C THR A 66 -7.96 7.19 0.07
N ALA A 67 -7.96 8.33 0.77
CA ALA A 67 -9.18 9.06 1.12
C ALA A 67 -9.89 9.60 -0.13
N ARG A 68 -9.13 10.19 -1.08
CA ARG A 68 -9.67 10.65 -2.37
C ARG A 68 -10.29 9.50 -3.17
N ALA A 69 -9.60 8.36 -3.24
CA ALA A 69 -10.11 7.16 -3.90
C ALA A 69 -11.39 6.62 -3.23
N SER A 70 -11.45 6.62 -1.90
CA SER A 70 -12.64 6.24 -1.13
C SER A 70 -13.83 7.16 -1.43
N LEU A 71 -13.59 8.47 -1.45
CA LEU A 71 -14.62 9.46 -1.80
C LEU A 71 -15.10 9.29 -3.25
N HIS A 72 -14.18 9.08 -4.20
CA HIS A 72 -14.54 8.87 -5.60
C HIS A 72 -15.35 7.57 -5.78
N ASN A 73 -14.91 6.49 -5.15
CA ASN A 73 -15.59 5.20 -5.19
C ASN A 73 -17.00 5.25 -4.57
N SER A 74 -17.19 6.02 -3.50
CA SER A 74 -18.53 6.21 -2.92
C SER A 74 -19.46 7.06 -3.78
N LYS A 75 -18.92 7.96 -4.61
CA LYS A 75 -19.69 8.74 -5.60
C LYS A 75 -20.07 7.93 -6.85
N LEU A 76 -19.17 7.07 -7.35
CA LEU A 76 -19.42 6.28 -8.57
C LEU A 76 -20.37 5.10 -8.34
N PHE A 77 -20.34 4.49 -7.16
CA PHE A 77 -21.00 3.21 -6.92
C PHE A 77 -22.03 3.33 -5.80
N GLU A 78 -23.23 3.80 -6.15
CA GLU A 78 -24.36 3.95 -5.22
C GLU A 78 -24.88 2.60 -4.70
N SER A 79 -24.66 1.51 -5.45
CA SER A 79 -25.05 0.15 -5.03
C SER A 79 -24.04 -0.93 -5.45
N LYS A 80 -24.11 -2.09 -4.78
CA LYS A 80 -23.28 -3.26 -5.07
C LYS A 80 -23.49 -3.80 -6.49
N ALA A 81 -24.70 -3.67 -7.04
CA ALA A 81 -25.00 -4.08 -8.41
C ALA A 81 -24.22 -3.23 -9.42
N VAL A 82 -24.14 -1.91 -9.21
CA VAL A 82 -23.39 -0.98 -10.07
C VAL A 82 -21.87 -1.18 -9.91
N TYR A 83 -21.40 -1.49 -8.70
CA TYR A 83 -19.98 -1.83 -8.46
C TYR A 83 -19.55 -3.11 -9.18
N VAL A 84 -20.36 -4.16 -9.11
CA VAL A 84 -20.05 -5.44 -9.77
C VAL A 84 -20.19 -5.34 -11.29
N SER A 85 -21.18 -4.60 -11.81
CA SER A 85 -21.25 -4.35 -13.26
C SER A 85 -20.06 -3.53 -13.76
N GLY A 86 -19.59 -2.55 -12.98
CA GLY A 86 -18.41 -1.73 -13.29
C GLY A 86 -17.07 -2.46 -13.29
N MET A 87 -16.98 -3.61 -12.60
CA MET A 87 -15.77 -4.46 -12.58
C MET A 87 -15.56 -5.22 -13.89
N TYR A 88 -16.65 -5.56 -14.59
CA TYR A 88 -16.62 -6.31 -15.85
C TYR A 88 -16.94 -5.45 -17.07
N SER A 89 -17.40 -4.22 -16.86
CA SER A 89 -17.70 -3.25 -17.90
C SER A 89 -17.24 -1.88 -17.39
N PRO A 90 -16.13 -1.33 -17.91
CA PRO A 90 -15.64 -0.03 -17.49
C PRO A 90 -16.76 1.01 -17.59
N PRO A 91 -16.95 1.89 -16.58
CA PRO A 91 -17.94 2.95 -16.67
C PRO A 91 -17.63 3.86 -17.86
N GLU A 92 -18.67 4.29 -18.60
CA GLU A 92 -18.53 5.09 -19.83
C GLU A 92 -17.85 6.45 -19.62
N VAL A 93 -17.72 6.91 -18.37
CA VAL A 93 -17.07 8.17 -18.03
C VAL A 93 -15.71 7.90 -17.40
N GLU A 94 -14.66 7.89 -18.23
CA GLU A 94 -13.33 8.27 -17.78
C GLU A 94 -13.33 9.79 -17.54
N VAL A 95 -13.38 10.22 -16.28
CA VAL A 95 -13.11 11.63 -15.96
C VAL A 95 -11.60 11.79 -15.89
N LEU A 96 -11.02 12.34 -16.95
CA LEU A 96 -9.63 12.82 -17.06
C LEU A 96 -9.30 13.84 -15.95
#